data_AF-A0A4D5S547-F1
#
_entry.id   AF-A0A4D5S547-F1
#
_cell.length_a   1.000
_cell.length_b   1.000
_cell.length_c   1.000
_cell.angle_alpha   90.00
_cell.angle_beta   90.00
_cell.angle_gamma   90.00
#
_symmetry.space_group_name_H-M   'P 1'
#
loop_
_entity.id
_entity.type
_entity.pdbx_description
1 polymer ?
#
loop_
_entity_poly.entity_id
_entity_poly.type
_entity_poly.pdbx_seq_one_letter_code
_entity_poly.pdbx_strand_id
1 'polypeptide(L)'
;MLKVLVLAALLAPTLALDAWVELKVVPASFEIKRGKPGDTAVAWGSFDNKINETGFGLLEIYTNEVFPDEYQAYAAGFLEAYFTKDLVTKHFNNQWSDYCDKEAEYCKRLYDFLSANLHFMNEQAAKYRKTDPYWHQVDLILNQLAGLNDGMNHTKFFPSYSYVNVTNLLLLNVDGDLEDLEGALKRTVLRKVTGSGSCSALVKVLPGAEDLYFSQVTWSTYASMLRILKKYSFKFHSTFGSRELIPGLSCGGCRPVTFYFSLVTTST
;
A
#
# COMPACT_ATOMS: atom_id res chain seq x y z
N MET A 1 -46.87 -9.86 -36.71
CA MET A 1 -45.67 -9.00 -36.71
C MET A 1 -45.14 -8.90 -35.29
N LEU A 2 -44.14 -9.71 -34.95
CA LEU A 2 -43.56 -9.79 -33.61
C LEU A 2 -42.30 -8.91 -33.59
N LYS A 3 -42.33 -7.79 -32.85
CA LYS A 3 -41.17 -6.93 -32.66
C LYS A 3 -40.31 -7.52 -31.53
N VAL A 4 -39.17 -8.09 -31.88
CA VAL A 4 -38.12 -8.48 -30.94
C VAL A 4 -37.42 -7.19 -30.48
N LEU A 5 -37.53 -6.86 -29.20
CA LEU A 5 -36.70 -5.84 -28.57
C LEU A 5 -35.34 -6.48 -28.25
N VAL A 6 -34.31 -6.10 -28.98
CA VAL A 6 -32.92 -6.41 -28.62
C VAL A 6 -32.49 -5.36 -27.59
N LEU A 7 -32.41 -5.75 -26.32
CA LEU A 7 -31.77 -4.94 -25.28
C LEU A 7 -30.25 -5.03 -25.50
N ALA A 8 -29.66 -4.02 -26.14
CA ALA A 8 -28.22 -3.85 -26.14
C ALA A 8 -27.79 -3.42 -24.73
N ALA A 9 -27.24 -4.34 -23.96
CA ALA A 9 -26.52 -4.01 -22.73
C ALA A 9 -25.26 -3.23 -23.14
N LEU A 10 -25.30 -1.91 -22.97
CA LEU A 10 -24.11 -1.06 -23.00
C LEU A 10 -23.21 -1.50 -21.84
N LEU A 11 -22.26 -2.39 -22.13
CA LEU A 11 -21.06 -2.54 -21.32
C LEU A 11 -20.32 -1.21 -21.41
N ALA A 12 -20.61 -0.31 -20.48
CA ALA A 12 -19.73 0.82 -20.24
C ALA A 12 -18.35 0.22 -19.90
N PRO A 13 -17.28 0.58 -20.63
CA PRO A 13 -15.94 0.24 -20.16
C PRO A 13 -15.84 0.79 -18.74
N THR A 14 -15.37 -0.03 -17.80
CA THR A 14 -15.08 0.41 -16.45
C THR A 14 -14.07 1.55 -16.55
N LEU A 15 -14.55 2.78 -16.56
CA LEU A 15 -13.72 3.98 -16.61
C LEU A 15 -12.84 3.97 -15.36
N ALA A 16 -11.54 4.24 -15.55
CA ALA A 16 -10.61 4.45 -14.45
C ALA A 16 -11.24 5.42 -13.43
N LEU A 17 -11.23 5.03 -12.16
CA LEU A 17 -11.82 5.84 -11.10
C LEU A 17 -10.81 6.92 -10.71
N ASP A 18 -11.07 8.17 -11.11
CA ASP A 18 -10.27 9.32 -10.71
C ASP A 18 -10.80 9.94 -9.41
N ALA A 19 -9.90 10.18 -8.46
CA ALA A 19 -10.24 10.85 -7.20
C ALA A 19 -9.04 11.60 -6.60
N TRP A 20 -9.34 12.49 -5.67
CA TRP A 20 -8.36 13.31 -4.97
C TRP A 20 -8.82 13.60 -3.54
N VAL A 21 -7.87 14.04 -2.71
CA VAL A 21 -8.09 14.34 -1.30
C VAL A 21 -7.99 15.84 -1.07
N GLU A 22 -9.09 16.43 -0.64
CA GLU A 22 -9.16 17.82 -0.19
C GLU A 22 -8.77 17.91 1.29
N LEU A 23 -7.90 18.86 1.63
CA LEU A 23 -7.67 19.25 3.02
C LEU A 23 -8.51 20.49 3.38
N LYS A 24 -9.48 20.30 4.26
CA LYS A 24 -10.21 21.41 4.90
C LYS A 24 -9.49 21.79 6.16
N VAL A 25 -9.00 23.02 6.26
CA VAL A 25 -8.15 23.47 7.38
C VAL A 25 -8.97 23.71 8.66
N VAL A 26 -10.23 24.11 8.56
CA VAL A 26 -11.09 24.43 9.72
C VAL A 26 -12.48 23.78 9.60
N PRO A 27 -12.78 22.75 10.41
CA PRO A 27 -11.83 21.94 11.18
C PRO A 27 -11.02 21.01 10.25
N ALA A 28 -9.78 20.69 10.63
CA ALA A 28 -8.79 19.90 9.87
C ALA A 28 -9.30 18.51 9.41
N SER A 29 -9.81 18.38 8.19
CA SER A 29 -10.28 17.08 7.66
C SER A 29 -9.79 16.79 6.26
N PHE A 30 -9.51 15.51 6.02
CA PHE A 30 -9.23 14.97 4.70
C PHE A 30 -10.53 14.41 4.12
N GLU A 31 -10.91 14.81 2.92
CA GLU A 31 -12.16 14.42 2.28
C GLU A 31 -11.93 13.97 0.83
N ILE A 32 -12.46 12.79 0.46
CA ILE A 32 -12.37 12.27 -0.91
C ILE A 32 -13.31 13.05 -1.83
N LYS A 33 -12.78 13.50 -2.96
CA LYS A 33 -13.50 14.11 -4.08
C LYS A 33 -13.24 13.30 -5.34
N ARG A 34 -14.25 13.20 -6.22
CA ARG A 34 -14.12 12.48 -7.50
C ARG A 34 -13.79 13.42 -8.64
N GLY A 35 -13.13 12.89 -9.67
CA GLY A 35 -12.78 13.62 -10.89
C GLY A 35 -11.46 14.38 -10.78
N LYS A 36 -11.34 15.46 -11.54
CA LYS A 36 -10.09 16.23 -11.66
C LYS A 36 -9.72 16.92 -10.33
N PRO A 37 -8.43 16.93 -9.94
CA PRO A 37 -7.98 17.58 -8.72
C PRO A 37 -8.18 19.10 -8.79
N GLY A 38 -8.63 19.68 -7.69
CA GLY A 38 -8.65 21.14 -7.49
C GLY A 38 -7.35 21.66 -6.87
N ASP A 39 -7.24 22.99 -6.71
CA ASP A 39 -6.05 23.65 -6.17
C ASP A 39 -5.71 23.26 -4.73
N THR A 40 -6.70 22.75 -3.98
CA THR A 40 -6.57 22.28 -2.59
C THR A 40 -6.29 20.78 -2.47
N ALA A 41 -5.96 20.11 -3.58
CA ALA A 41 -5.66 18.68 -3.59
C ALA A 41 -4.30 18.40 -2.93
N VAL A 42 -4.32 17.61 -1.85
CA VAL A 42 -3.12 17.11 -1.18
C VAL A 42 -2.55 15.90 -1.90
N ALA A 43 -3.43 15.00 -2.33
CA ALA A 43 -3.11 13.83 -3.13
C ALA A 43 -4.20 13.60 -4.18
N TRP A 44 -3.85 13.04 -5.33
CA TRP A 44 -4.78 12.64 -6.38
C TRP A 44 -4.26 11.41 -7.10
N GLY A 45 -5.15 10.74 -7.82
CA GLY A 45 -4.80 9.47 -8.43
C GLY A 45 -5.93 8.87 -9.22
N SER A 46 -5.66 7.68 -9.72
CA SER A 46 -6.62 6.88 -10.46
C SER A 46 -6.44 5.39 -10.15
N PHE A 47 -7.54 4.66 -10.26
CA PHE A 47 -7.53 3.21 -10.18
C PHE A 47 -8.30 2.58 -11.32
N ASP A 48 -7.61 1.75 -12.11
CA ASP A 48 -8.17 0.99 -13.22
C ASP A 48 -8.12 -0.51 -12.88
N ASN A 49 -9.29 -1.10 -12.63
CA ASN A 49 -9.38 -2.51 -12.21
C ASN A 49 -9.44 -3.43 -13.43
N LYS A 50 -8.26 -3.85 -13.92
CA LYS A 50 -8.11 -4.79 -15.04
C LYS A 50 -7.76 -6.21 -14.60
N ILE A 51 -8.11 -6.60 -13.38
CA ILE A 51 -7.77 -7.94 -12.86
C ILE A 51 -8.38 -9.05 -13.73
N ASN A 52 -9.62 -8.89 -14.18
CA ASN A 52 -10.28 -9.89 -15.03
C ASN A 52 -9.73 -9.95 -16.46
N GLU A 53 -9.08 -8.88 -16.93
CA GLU A 53 -8.56 -8.76 -18.30
C GLU A 53 -7.08 -9.13 -18.39
N THR A 54 -6.29 -8.70 -17.40
CA THR A 54 -4.82 -8.76 -17.43
C THR A 54 -4.22 -9.46 -16.20
N GLY A 55 -5.02 -9.73 -15.17
CA GLY A 55 -4.54 -10.19 -13.87
C GLY A 55 -4.12 -9.07 -12.91
N PHE A 56 -4.14 -7.80 -13.34
CA PHE A 56 -3.67 -6.66 -12.52
C PHE A 56 -4.69 -5.51 -12.44
N GLY A 57 -4.82 -4.94 -11.25
CA GLY A 57 -5.29 -3.55 -11.11
C GLY A 57 -4.13 -2.58 -11.33
N LEU A 58 -4.42 -1.38 -11.83
CA LEU A 58 -3.44 -0.32 -12.05
C LEU A 58 -3.80 0.85 -11.14
N LEU A 59 -2.90 1.19 -10.21
CA LEU A 59 -3.08 2.28 -9.26
C LEU A 59 -2.00 3.33 -9.48
N GLU A 60 -2.40 4.58 -9.62
CA GLU A 60 -1.49 5.71 -9.62
C GLU A 60 -1.87 6.70 -8.52
N ILE A 61 -0.88 7.15 -7.73
CA ILE A 61 -1.09 8.18 -6.71
C ILE A 61 0.04 9.22 -6.80
N TYR A 62 -0.36 10.48 -6.73
CA TYR A 62 0.47 11.67 -6.81
C TYR A 62 0.19 12.54 -5.59
N THR A 63 1.22 13.22 -5.06
CA THR A 63 1.06 14.18 -3.95
C THR A 63 1.51 15.58 -4.33
N ASN A 64 1.01 16.56 -3.59
CA ASN A 64 1.28 17.97 -3.80
C ASN A 64 2.33 18.49 -2.82
N GLU A 65 3.48 18.93 -3.34
CA GLU A 65 4.63 19.46 -2.58
C GLU A 65 4.30 20.70 -1.74
N VAL A 66 3.21 21.41 -2.07
CA VAL A 66 2.76 22.58 -1.30
C VAL A 66 2.35 22.21 0.13
N PHE A 67 1.98 20.95 0.37
CA PHE A 67 1.56 20.48 1.69
C PHE A 67 2.71 19.78 2.43
N PRO A 68 2.72 19.82 3.77
CA PRO A 68 3.67 19.06 4.58
C PRO A 68 3.67 17.57 4.24
N ASP A 69 4.85 16.94 4.29
CA ASP A 69 5.05 15.53 3.92
C ASP A 69 4.11 14.58 4.67
N GLU A 70 3.85 14.84 5.96
CA GLU A 70 2.95 14.04 6.78
C GLU A 70 1.51 14.06 6.24
N TYR A 71 1.06 15.21 5.71
CA TYR A 71 -0.26 15.34 5.10
C TYR A 71 -0.29 14.67 3.74
N GLN A 72 0.78 14.79 2.97
CA GLN A 72 0.95 14.09 1.70
C GLN A 72 0.89 12.57 1.89
N ALA A 73 1.65 12.03 2.85
CA ALA A 73 1.71 10.60 3.15
C ALA A 73 0.36 10.07 3.64
N TYR A 74 -0.27 10.76 4.60
CA TYR A 74 -1.60 10.40 5.09
C TYR A 74 -2.65 10.44 3.96
N ALA A 75 -2.67 11.51 3.16
CA ALA A 75 -3.60 11.64 2.03
C ALA A 75 -3.39 10.56 0.98
N ALA A 76 -2.14 10.19 0.68
CA ALA A 76 -1.83 9.11 -0.26
C ALA A 76 -2.40 7.78 0.22
N GLY A 77 -2.21 7.43 1.49
CA GLY A 77 -2.80 6.23 2.09
C GLY A 77 -4.33 6.26 2.10
N PHE A 78 -4.92 7.39 2.50
CA PHE A 78 -6.37 7.58 2.53
C PHE A 78 -7.02 7.44 1.15
N LEU A 79 -6.37 7.98 0.12
CA LEU A 79 -6.79 7.85 -1.26
C LEU A 79 -6.65 6.42 -1.79
N GLU A 80 -5.56 5.75 -1.44
CA GLU A 80 -5.34 4.34 -1.79
C GLU A 80 -6.42 3.43 -1.21
N ALA A 81 -6.80 3.64 0.06
CA ALA A 81 -7.89 2.91 0.69
C ALA A 81 -9.19 3.11 -0.07
N TYR A 82 -9.51 4.36 -0.43
CA TYR A 82 -10.71 4.66 -1.19
C TYR A 82 -10.80 3.87 -2.50
N PHE A 83 -9.69 3.76 -3.22
CA PHE A 83 -9.62 3.00 -4.47
C PHE A 83 -9.65 1.48 -4.28
N THR A 84 -9.01 0.98 -3.21
CA THR A 84 -8.64 -0.44 -3.12
C THR A 84 -9.28 -1.19 -1.97
N LYS A 85 -10.13 -0.56 -1.14
CA LYS A 85 -10.73 -1.17 0.07
C LYS A 85 -11.34 -2.55 -0.14
N ASP A 86 -12.03 -2.76 -1.27
CA ASP A 86 -12.70 -4.03 -1.57
C ASP A 86 -11.67 -5.12 -1.89
N LEU A 87 -10.58 -4.76 -2.60
CA LEU A 87 -9.48 -5.68 -2.92
C LEU A 87 -8.65 -5.99 -1.69
N VAL A 88 -8.35 -5.00 -0.86
CA VAL A 88 -7.66 -5.17 0.42
C VAL A 88 -8.44 -6.12 1.33
N THR A 89 -9.75 -5.92 1.47
CA THR A 89 -10.62 -6.80 2.27
C THR A 89 -10.62 -8.23 1.74
N LYS A 90 -10.80 -8.40 0.42
CA LYS A 90 -10.77 -9.74 -0.21
C LYS A 90 -9.41 -10.42 0.00
N HIS A 91 -8.31 -9.69 -0.17
CA HIS A 91 -6.98 -10.26 -0.03
C HIS A 91 -6.65 -10.62 1.42
N PHE A 92 -7.05 -9.80 2.39
CA PHE A 92 -6.94 -10.18 3.80
C PHE A 92 -7.70 -11.48 4.09
N ASN A 93 -8.94 -11.59 3.61
CA ASN A 93 -9.72 -12.82 3.79
C ASN A 93 -9.10 -14.03 3.09
N ASN A 94 -8.47 -13.83 1.92
CA ASN A 94 -7.80 -14.91 1.20
C ASN A 94 -6.51 -15.39 1.87
N GLN A 95 -5.84 -14.54 2.67
CA GLN A 95 -4.49 -14.81 3.17
C GLN A 95 -4.43 -15.05 4.68
N TRP A 96 -5.33 -14.42 5.44
CA TRP A 96 -5.11 -14.23 6.87
C TRP A 96 -6.35 -14.38 7.75
N SER A 97 -7.53 -14.68 7.19
CA SER A 97 -8.76 -14.76 8.00
C SER A 97 -8.68 -15.81 9.10
N ASP A 98 -7.89 -16.87 8.90
CA ASP A 98 -7.71 -18.01 9.80
C ASP A 98 -6.34 -18.01 10.52
N TYR A 99 -5.54 -16.96 10.37
CA TYR A 99 -4.13 -16.98 10.81
C TYR A 99 -3.92 -17.22 12.30
N CYS A 100 -4.85 -16.73 13.13
CA CYS A 100 -4.82 -16.89 14.58
C CYS A 100 -5.81 -17.93 15.09
N ASP A 101 -6.44 -18.70 14.20
CA ASP A 101 -7.44 -19.68 14.59
C ASP A 101 -6.81 -20.78 15.44
N LYS A 102 -7.33 -20.94 16.66
CA LYS A 102 -6.87 -21.93 17.65
C LYS A 102 -5.41 -21.73 18.12
N GLU A 103 -4.81 -20.56 17.86
CA GLU A 103 -3.43 -20.23 18.26
C GLU A 103 -3.35 -18.94 19.09
N ALA A 104 -4.33 -18.73 19.98
CA ALA A 104 -4.48 -17.52 20.78
C ALA A 104 -3.22 -17.12 21.58
N GLU A 105 -2.47 -18.09 22.11
CA GLU A 105 -1.26 -17.81 22.90
C GLU A 105 -0.10 -17.29 22.03
N TYR A 106 0.11 -17.90 20.85
CA TYR A 106 1.09 -17.41 19.88
C TYR A 106 0.70 -16.02 19.38
N CYS A 107 -0.55 -15.83 18.98
CA CYS A 107 -1.02 -14.54 18.51
C CYS A 107 -0.90 -13.49 19.61
N LYS A 108 -1.18 -13.80 20.88
CA LYS A 108 -0.93 -12.84 21.96
C LYS A 108 0.53 -12.36 21.97
N ARG A 109 1.52 -13.26 21.86
CA ARG A 109 2.95 -12.88 21.80
C ARG A 109 3.27 -12.03 20.57
N LEU A 110 2.68 -12.37 19.41
CA LEU A 110 2.85 -11.62 18.18
C LEU A 110 2.29 -10.20 18.28
N TYR A 111 1.05 -10.04 18.74
CA TYR A 111 0.42 -8.74 18.90
C TYR A 111 1.14 -7.89 19.97
N ASP A 112 1.60 -8.50 21.07
CA ASP A 112 2.42 -7.82 22.08
C ASP A 112 3.74 -7.30 21.46
N PHE A 113 4.42 -8.13 20.65
CA PHE A 113 5.66 -7.74 19.96
C PHE A 113 5.43 -6.61 18.95
N LEU A 114 4.44 -6.75 18.07
CA LEU A 114 4.12 -5.74 17.05
C LEU A 114 3.68 -4.42 17.70
N SER A 115 2.92 -4.48 18.77
CA SER A 115 2.49 -3.30 19.53
C SER A 115 3.68 -2.58 20.16
N ALA A 116 4.59 -3.31 20.82
CA ALA A 116 5.81 -2.73 21.39
C ALA A 116 6.72 -2.11 20.31
N ASN A 117 6.89 -2.79 19.18
CA ASN A 117 7.66 -2.27 18.04
C ASN A 117 7.03 -1.00 17.46
N LEU A 118 5.70 -0.99 17.29
CA LEU A 118 4.99 0.17 16.76
C LEU A 118 5.09 1.37 17.70
N HIS A 119 4.98 1.14 19.02
CA HIS A 119 5.19 2.18 20.02
C HIS A 119 6.61 2.75 19.94
N PHE A 120 7.62 1.88 19.90
CA PHE A 120 9.02 2.30 19.75
C PHE A 120 9.22 3.15 18.49
N MET A 121 8.73 2.72 17.33
CA MET A 121 8.88 3.47 16.09
C MET A 121 8.23 4.86 16.17
N ASN A 122 7.01 4.97 16.74
CA ASN A 122 6.35 6.26 16.93
C ASN A 122 7.14 7.17 17.89
N GLU A 123 7.67 6.64 18.99
CA GLU A 123 8.49 7.42 19.94
C GLU A 123 9.77 7.96 19.30
N GLN A 124 10.48 7.11 18.54
CA GLN A 124 11.71 7.52 17.87
C GLN A 124 11.43 8.52 16.74
N ALA A 125 10.38 8.29 15.94
CA ALA A 125 9.93 9.21 14.89
C ALA A 125 9.60 10.59 15.48
N ALA A 126 8.80 10.64 16.54
CA ALA A 126 8.45 11.88 17.22
C ALA A 126 9.69 12.64 17.72
N LYS A 127 10.71 11.92 18.21
CA LYS A 127 11.94 12.51 18.73
C LYS A 127 12.88 13.03 17.64
N TYR A 128 13.01 12.30 16.52
CA TYR A 128 14.10 12.51 15.58
C TYR A 128 13.69 12.94 14.16
N ARG A 129 12.40 12.93 13.77
CA ARG A 129 11.97 13.29 12.40
C ARG A 129 12.44 14.66 11.88
N LYS A 130 12.76 15.59 12.79
CA LYS A 130 13.28 16.92 12.43
C LYS A 130 14.76 16.93 12.09
N THR A 131 15.54 16.01 12.65
CA THR A 131 17.00 16.03 12.63
C THR A 131 17.61 14.82 11.92
N ASP A 132 16.91 13.69 11.93
CA ASP A 132 17.36 12.44 11.33
C ASP A 132 16.46 12.10 10.12
N PRO A 133 17.03 12.07 8.90
CA PRO A 133 16.30 11.67 7.70
C PRO A 133 15.64 10.30 7.82
N TYR A 134 16.28 9.34 8.51
CA TYR A 134 15.76 7.99 8.66
C TYR A 134 14.41 8.00 9.39
N TRP A 135 14.36 8.65 10.55
CA TRP A 135 13.16 8.72 11.37
C TRP A 135 12.05 9.59 10.76
N HIS A 136 12.41 10.56 9.91
CA HIS A 136 11.42 11.26 9.08
C HIS A 136 10.74 10.30 8.11
N GLN A 137 11.51 9.51 7.35
CA GLN A 137 10.92 8.56 6.41
C GLN A 137 10.06 7.50 7.12
N VAL A 138 10.50 7.00 8.28
CA VAL A 138 9.69 6.07 9.10
C VAL A 138 8.36 6.73 9.53
N ASP A 139 8.39 8.01 9.93
CA ASP A 139 7.16 8.76 10.27
C ASP A 139 6.20 8.83 9.08
N LEU A 140 6.69 9.13 7.87
CA LEU A 140 5.86 9.20 6.66
C LEU A 140 5.20 7.87 6.33
N ILE A 141 5.96 6.77 6.46
CA ILE A 141 5.46 5.41 6.28
C ILE A 141 4.30 5.11 7.23
N LEU A 142 4.46 5.43 8.52
CA LEU A 142 3.42 5.24 9.52
C LEU A 142 2.19 6.12 9.24
N ASN A 143 2.39 7.36 8.80
CA ASN A 143 1.29 8.26 8.42
C ASN A 143 0.52 7.74 7.20
N GLN A 144 1.20 7.18 6.21
CA GLN A 144 0.56 6.54 5.06
C GLN A 144 -0.28 5.32 5.49
N LEU A 145 0.25 4.48 6.38
CA LEU A 145 -0.48 3.34 6.93
C LEU A 145 -1.70 3.77 7.77
N ALA A 146 -1.60 4.88 8.52
CA ALA A 146 -2.73 5.48 9.22
C ALA A 146 -3.83 5.96 8.26
N GLY A 147 -3.45 6.72 7.22
CA GLY A 147 -4.40 7.18 6.21
C GLY A 147 -5.10 6.03 5.51
N LEU A 148 -4.35 5.00 5.16
CA LEU A 148 -4.89 3.78 4.58
C LEU A 148 -5.89 3.09 5.50
N ASN A 149 -5.57 2.92 6.79
CA ASN A 149 -6.46 2.33 7.77
C ASN A 149 -7.76 3.13 7.93
N ASP A 150 -7.64 4.43 8.10
CA ASP A 150 -8.79 5.29 8.35
C ASP A 150 -9.70 5.38 7.11
N GLY A 151 -9.10 5.35 5.92
CA GLY A 151 -9.81 5.35 4.63
C GLY A 151 -10.55 4.05 4.29
N MET A 152 -10.30 2.94 5.00
CA MET A 152 -11.03 1.69 4.78
C MET A 152 -12.53 1.84 5.05
N ASN A 153 -12.90 2.68 6.03
CA ASN A 153 -14.27 2.85 6.50
C ASN A 153 -14.81 4.28 6.31
N HIS A 154 -13.98 5.23 5.87
CA HIS A 154 -14.35 6.64 5.82
C HIS A 154 -13.98 7.27 4.47
N THR A 155 -14.81 8.20 4.02
CA THR A 155 -14.50 9.11 2.89
C THR A 155 -14.18 10.53 3.37
N LYS A 156 -14.35 10.78 4.68
CA LYS A 156 -13.94 12.00 5.38
C LYS A 156 -13.44 11.63 6.77
N PHE A 157 -12.25 12.10 7.15
CA PHE A 157 -11.68 11.77 8.45
C PHE A 157 -10.88 12.91 9.08
N PHE A 158 -10.85 12.92 10.41
CA PHE A 158 -10.02 13.78 11.25
C PHE A 158 -8.83 12.98 11.78
N PRO A 159 -7.65 13.09 11.17
CA PRO A 159 -6.51 12.27 11.54
C PRO A 159 -5.99 12.61 12.95
N SER A 160 -5.54 11.59 13.67
CA SER A 160 -4.68 11.78 14.85
C SER A 160 -3.18 11.84 14.50
N TYR A 161 -2.83 11.69 13.22
CA TYR A 161 -1.47 11.72 12.64
C TYR A 161 -0.49 10.69 13.23
N SER A 162 -0.95 9.47 13.52
CA SER A 162 -0.09 8.42 14.05
C SER A 162 -0.74 7.05 13.87
N TYR A 163 0.00 6.08 13.33
CA TYR A 163 -0.44 4.68 13.31
C TYR A 163 0.00 4.00 14.61
N VAL A 164 -0.92 3.78 15.53
CA VAL A 164 -0.61 3.33 16.91
C VAL A 164 -1.15 1.96 17.27
N ASN A 165 -2.10 1.44 16.49
CA ASN A 165 -2.73 0.15 16.77
C ASN A 165 -2.28 -0.89 15.75
N VAL A 166 -2.06 -2.12 16.21
CA VAL A 166 -1.88 -3.27 15.32
C VAL A 166 -3.22 -3.57 14.67
N THR A 167 -3.31 -3.40 13.34
CA THR A 167 -4.52 -3.72 12.57
C THR A 167 -4.25 -4.83 11.56
N ASN A 168 -5.32 -5.35 10.96
CA ASN A 168 -5.26 -6.29 9.84
C ASN A 168 -4.39 -5.79 8.68
N LEU A 169 -4.33 -4.46 8.47
CA LEU A 169 -3.46 -3.87 7.45
C LEU A 169 -1.98 -3.97 7.81
N LEU A 170 -1.63 -3.89 9.11
CA LEU A 170 -0.24 -4.11 9.51
C LEU A 170 0.17 -5.54 9.19
N LEU A 171 -0.69 -6.53 9.47
CA LEU A 171 -0.42 -7.94 9.15
C LEU A 171 -0.17 -8.16 7.64
N LEU A 172 -0.92 -7.47 6.77
CA LEU A 172 -0.66 -7.49 5.33
C LEU A 172 0.70 -6.89 4.93
N ASN A 173 1.22 -5.92 5.70
CA ASN A 173 2.50 -5.30 5.42
C ASN A 173 3.69 -6.06 6.01
N VAL A 174 3.45 -6.88 7.05
CA VAL A 174 4.48 -7.71 7.69
C VAL A 174 4.42 -9.19 7.26
N ASP A 175 3.69 -9.54 6.19
CA ASP A 175 3.57 -10.94 5.71
C ASP A 175 4.91 -11.66 5.58
N GLY A 176 5.89 -10.97 4.97
CA GLY A 176 7.25 -11.50 4.84
C GLY A 176 7.94 -11.66 6.20
N ASP A 177 7.85 -10.66 7.08
CA ASP A 177 8.44 -10.70 8.42
C ASP A 177 7.81 -11.78 9.31
N LEU A 178 6.54 -12.13 9.07
CA LEU A 178 5.84 -13.17 9.82
C LEU A 178 6.48 -14.54 9.63
N GLU A 179 7.10 -14.82 8.47
CA GLU A 179 7.79 -16.09 8.24
C GLU A 179 8.92 -16.33 9.27
N ASP A 180 9.67 -15.28 9.62
CA ASP A 180 10.73 -15.34 10.63
C ASP A 180 10.17 -15.19 12.07
N LEU A 181 9.20 -14.30 12.26
CA LEU A 181 8.61 -14.04 13.57
C LEU A 181 7.85 -15.25 14.12
N GLU A 182 7.25 -16.09 13.27
CA GLU A 182 6.64 -17.35 13.68
C GLU A 182 7.63 -18.24 14.43
N GLY A 183 8.85 -18.39 13.89
CA GLY A 183 9.93 -19.15 14.52
C GLY A 183 10.43 -18.47 15.80
N ALA A 184 10.70 -17.17 15.75
CA ALA A 184 11.21 -16.40 16.88
C ALA A 184 10.25 -16.39 18.08
N LEU A 185 8.94 -16.31 17.81
CA LEU A 185 7.87 -16.29 18.81
C LEU A 185 7.32 -17.68 19.14
N LYS A 186 8.00 -18.74 18.69
CA LYS A 186 7.73 -20.14 19.04
C LYS A 186 6.29 -20.56 18.67
N ARG A 187 5.86 -20.26 17.45
CA ARG A 187 4.62 -20.86 16.91
C ARG A 187 4.80 -22.38 16.82
N THR A 188 3.77 -23.13 17.21
CA THR A 188 3.84 -24.60 17.29
C THR A 188 3.82 -25.24 15.90
N VAL A 189 3.06 -24.68 14.98
CA VAL A 189 3.00 -25.11 13.58
C VAL A 189 3.44 -23.94 12.70
N LEU A 190 4.66 -24.00 12.19
CA LEU A 190 5.15 -23.01 11.25
C LEU A 190 4.43 -23.14 9.90
N ARG A 191 4.12 -22.00 9.28
CA ARG A 191 3.67 -21.98 7.88
C ARG A 191 4.74 -22.64 7.01
N LYS A 192 4.32 -23.61 6.19
CA LYS A 192 5.19 -24.15 5.14
C LYS A 192 5.08 -23.26 3.91
N VAL A 193 6.14 -22.53 3.61
CA VAL A 193 6.28 -21.92 2.28
C VAL A 193 6.43 -23.05 1.27
N THR A 194 5.50 -23.17 0.33
CA THR A 194 5.54 -24.22 -0.71
C THR A 194 6.69 -23.95 -1.68
N GLY A 195 7.52 -24.96 -1.97
CA GLY A 195 8.72 -24.83 -2.82
C GLY A 195 10.01 -24.71 -1.99
N SER A 196 11.06 -24.11 -2.55
CA SER A 196 12.31 -23.80 -1.83
C SER A 196 12.21 -22.56 -0.93
N GLY A 197 11.03 -21.92 -0.85
CA GLY A 197 10.85 -20.67 -0.11
C GLY A 197 11.53 -19.45 -0.76
N SER A 198 11.80 -19.48 -2.06
CA SER A 198 12.59 -18.45 -2.76
C SER A 198 11.89 -17.91 -4.01
N CYS A 199 11.99 -16.62 -4.25
CA CYS A 199 11.68 -16.01 -5.55
C CYS A 199 12.82 -16.28 -6.55
N SER A 200 12.53 -16.18 -7.85
CA SER A 200 13.55 -16.22 -8.91
C SER A 200 13.84 -14.81 -9.43
N ALA A 201 15.10 -14.50 -9.71
CA ALA A 201 15.50 -13.25 -10.35
C ALA A 201 16.55 -13.50 -11.43
N LEU A 202 16.56 -12.69 -12.48
CA LEU A 202 17.55 -12.72 -13.54
C LEU A 202 18.08 -11.31 -13.80
N VAL A 203 19.41 -11.20 -13.86
CA VAL A 203 20.12 -10.01 -14.34
C VAL A 203 20.88 -10.43 -15.58
N LYS A 204 20.53 -9.86 -16.74
CA LYS A 204 21.07 -10.25 -18.04
C LYS A 204 21.68 -9.06 -18.75
N VAL A 205 23.02 -9.05 -18.82
CA VAL A 205 23.76 -8.16 -19.73
C VAL A 205 23.70 -8.76 -21.14
N LEU A 206 23.29 -7.95 -22.12
CA LEU A 206 23.26 -8.36 -23.52
C LEU A 206 24.66 -8.35 -24.15
N PRO A 207 24.90 -9.12 -25.23
CA PRO A 207 26.19 -9.16 -25.91
C PRO A 207 26.69 -7.76 -26.28
N GLY A 208 27.98 -7.49 -26.05
CA GLY A 208 28.56 -6.16 -26.29
C GLY A 208 28.14 -5.08 -25.29
N ALA A 209 27.45 -5.44 -24.20
CA ALA A 209 26.92 -4.50 -23.20
C ALA A 209 25.97 -3.45 -23.79
N GLU A 210 25.20 -3.84 -24.81
CA GLU A 210 24.19 -2.98 -25.46
C GLU A 210 23.02 -2.65 -24.52
N ASP A 211 22.69 -3.57 -23.61
CA ASP A 211 21.59 -3.40 -22.66
C ASP A 211 21.77 -4.30 -21.42
N LEU A 212 20.96 -4.01 -20.40
CA LEU A 212 20.88 -4.74 -19.15
C LEU A 212 19.43 -4.98 -18.75
N TYR A 213 18.98 -6.24 -18.82
CA TYR A 213 17.66 -6.65 -18.39
C TYR A 213 17.63 -7.15 -16.96
N PHE A 214 16.52 -6.85 -16.29
CA PHE A 214 16.20 -7.32 -14.95
C PHE A 214 14.83 -7.99 -14.99
N SER A 215 14.69 -9.18 -14.41
CA SER A 215 13.40 -9.81 -14.20
C SER A 215 13.30 -10.43 -12.81
N GLN A 216 12.09 -10.49 -12.29
CA GLN A 216 11.76 -11.13 -11.02
C GLN A 216 10.47 -11.92 -11.16
N VAL A 217 10.46 -13.10 -10.57
CA VAL A 217 9.29 -13.98 -10.51
C VAL A 217 9.05 -14.32 -9.04
N THR A 218 8.06 -13.65 -8.46
CA THR A 218 7.64 -13.90 -7.08
C THR A 218 6.95 -15.25 -6.98
N TRP A 219 7.40 -16.11 -6.07
CA TRP A 219 6.74 -17.35 -5.72
C TRP A 219 5.91 -17.12 -4.47
N SER A 220 4.61 -17.41 -4.52
CA SER A 220 3.70 -17.26 -3.38
C SER A 220 2.49 -18.19 -3.55
N THR A 221 1.61 -18.22 -2.56
CA THR A 221 0.37 -18.99 -2.61
C THR A 221 -0.57 -18.44 -3.69
N TYR A 222 -1.38 -19.30 -4.33
CA TYR A 222 -2.36 -18.85 -5.32
C TYR A 222 -3.41 -17.91 -4.72
N ALA A 223 -3.71 -18.03 -3.44
CA ALA A 223 -4.63 -17.13 -2.74
C ALA A 223 -4.10 -15.67 -2.66
N SER A 224 -2.79 -15.45 -2.88
CA SER A 224 -2.17 -14.13 -2.98
C SER A 224 -2.36 -13.45 -4.35
N MET A 225 -3.01 -14.10 -5.33
CA MET A 225 -3.07 -13.65 -6.73
C MET A 225 -4.07 -12.53 -7.04
N LEU A 226 -4.54 -11.79 -6.04
CA LEU A 226 -5.08 -10.44 -6.31
C LEU A 226 -3.88 -9.52 -6.43
N ARG A 227 -3.77 -8.74 -7.52
CA ARG A 227 -2.54 -7.99 -7.86
C ARG A 227 -2.85 -6.57 -8.26
N ILE A 228 -2.00 -5.64 -7.83
CA ILE A 228 -2.09 -4.22 -8.20
C ILE A 228 -0.69 -3.73 -8.56
N LEU A 229 -0.52 -3.27 -9.79
CA LEU A 229 0.66 -2.50 -10.21
C LEU A 229 0.46 -1.06 -9.74
N LYS A 230 1.41 -0.58 -8.95
CA LYS A 230 1.33 0.74 -8.31
C LYS A 230 2.39 1.67 -8.86
N LYS A 231 1.99 2.90 -9.10
CA LYS A 231 2.89 4.01 -9.39
C LYS A 231 2.67 5.11 -8.37
N TYR A 232 3.70 5.41 -7.62
CA TYR A 232 3.69 6.51 -6.67
C TYR A 232 4.58 7.63 -7.18
N SER A 233 4.09 8.86 -7.08
CA SER A 233 4.85 10.08 -7.35
C SER A 233 4.70 11.01 -6.16
N PHE A 234 5.57 10.82 -5.17
CA PHE A 234 5.54 11.54 -3.91
C PHE A 234 6.54 12.69 -3.89
N LYS A 235 6.12 13.81 -3.31
CA LYS A 235 6.93 15.01 -3.14
C LYS A 235 7.42 15.12 -1.68
N PHE A 236 8.01 14.03 -1.19
CA PHE A 236 8.57 13.95 0.16
C PHE A 236 9.99 14.52 0.20
N HIS A 237 10.32 15.10 1.34
CA HIS A 237 11.62 15.68 1.63
C HIS A 237 12.46 14.75 2.50
N SER A 238 13.77 15.01 2.53
CA SER A 238 14.71 14.20 3.30
C SER A 238 14.46 14.26 4.82
N THR A 239 14.06 15.42 5.34
CA THR A 239 13.67 15.63 6.76
C THR A 239 12.49 16.61 6.84
N PHE A 240 11.81 16.68 7.98
CA PHE A 240 10.64 17.55 8.23
C PHE A 240 10.82 19.03 7.88
N GLY A 241 12.06 19.55 7.86
CA GLY A 241 12.35 20.95 7.54
C GLY A 241 13.17 21.14 6.26
N SER A 242 13.49 20.06 5.55
CA SER A 242 14.32 20.14 4.34
C SER A 242 13.49 20.61 3.14
N ARG A 243 14.15 21.26 2.19
CA ARG A 243 13.62 21.53 0.84
C ARG A 243 14.15 20.56 -0.20
N GLU A 244 15.02 19.64 0.22
CA GLU A 244 15.59 18.62 -0.65
C GLU A 244 14.65 17.40 -0.71
N LEU A 245 14.07 17.20 -1.89
CA LEU A 245 13.27 16.02 -2.21
C LEU A 245 14.12 14.75 -2.16
N ILE A 246 13.52 13.64 -1.71
CA ILE A 246 14.19 12.34 -1.77
C ILE A 246 14.40 11.90 -3.23
N PRO A 247 15.50 11.18 -3.55
CA PRO A 247 15.75 10.70 -4.92
C PRO A 247 14.66 9.77 -5.46
N GLY A 248 13.98 9.00 -4.60
CA GLY A 248 12.92 8.05 -4.93
C GLY A 248 11.52 8.65 -5.14
N LEU A 249 11.44 9.89 -5.62
CA LEU A 249 10.20 10.68 -5.71
C LEU A 249 9.16 10.15 -6.71
N SER A 250 9.58 9.39 -7.72
CA SER A 250 8.66 8.68 -8.61
C SER A 250 9.16 7.26 -8.79
N CYS A 251 8.29 6.29 -8.53
CA CYS A 251 8.55 4.93 -8.97
C CYS A 251 7.29 4.25 -9.50
N GLY A 252 7.40 3.69 -10.70
CA GLY A 252 6.50 2.67 -11.22
C GLY A 252 6.95 1.29 -10.75
N GLY A 253 6.14 0.62 -9.95
CA GLY A 253 6.44 -0.72 -9.43
C GLY A 253 7.32 -0.77 -8.17
N CYS A 254 7.76 0.35 -7.59
CA CYS A 254 8.45 0.37 -6.28
C CYS A 254 7.52 0.73 -5.11
N ARG A 255 7.96 0.35 -3.91
CA ARG A 255 7.32 0.60 -2.62
C ARG A 255 7.96 1.82 -1.93
N PRO A 256 7.17 2.83 -1.56
CA PRO A 256 7.47 3.74 -0.44
C PRO A 256 6.81 3.28 0.87
N VAL A 257 6.39 2.00 0.94
CA VAL A 257 5.66 1.34 2.04
C VAL A 257 4.14 1.41 1.95
N THR A 258 3.58 0.73 0.94
CA THR A 258 2.19 0.24 1.03
C THR A 258 1.96 -1.00 0.14
N PHE A 259 1.68 -2.12 0.81
CA PHE A 259 1.26 -3.45 0.34
C PHE A 259 2.13 -4.25 -0.64
N TYR A 260 2.41 -5.48 -0.21
CA TYR A 260 2.57 -6.63 -1.10
C TYR A 260 1.24 -6.91 -1.80
N PHE A 261 1.13 -6.56 -3.08
CA PHE A 261 0.19 -7.22 -4.00
C PHE A 261 1.01 -7.70 -5.20
N SER A 262 2.09 -8.40 -4.87
CA SER A 262 3.06 -9.14 -5.69
C SER A 262 3.26 -8.57 -7.13
N LEU A 263 4.50 -8.25 -7.52
CA LEU A 263 4.82 -8.00 -8.93
C LEU A 263 5.19 -9.36 -9.57
N VAL A 264 4.58 -9.68 -10.70
CA VAL A 264 5.13 -10.66 -11.65
C VAL A 264 5.28 -9.88 -12.94
N THR A 265 6.52 -9.58 -13.31
CA THR A 265 6.84 -9.18 -14.68
C THR A 265 6.83 -10.44 -15.53
N THR A 266 5.82 -10.63 -16.39
CA THR A 266 5.88 -11.63 -17.44
C THR A 266 6.77 -11.11 -18.57
N SER A 267 7.97 -11.67 -18.73
CA SER A 267 8.68 -11.62 -20.01
C SER A 267 7.93 -12.53 -20.98
N THR A 268 7.47 -11.98 -22.10
CA THR A 268 7.16 -12.77 -23.30
C THR A 268 8.44 -12.99 -24.08
#